data_AF-A0A4R0MV14-F1
#
_entry.id   AF-A0A4R0MV14-F1
#
_cell.length_a   1.000
_cell.length_b   1.000
_cell.length_c   1.000
_cell.angle_alpha   90.00
_cell.angle_beta   90.00
_cell.angle_gamma   90.00
#
_symmetry.space_group_name_H-M   'P 1'
#
loop_
_entity.id
_entity.type
_entity.pdbx_description
1 polymer ?
#
loop_
_entity_poly.entity_id
_entity_poly.type
_entity_poly.pdbx_seq_one_letter_code
_entity_poly.pdbx_strand_id
1 'polypeptide(L)'
;METKGLLFIPDISGFSRFVTESEINHSRMIIQELLELLINANQIGLEVSEIEGDAILFYKFGEPPQLKELYKQVEKMFCQFHKNLMAYDRRKYCQCKACISAANLSLKVITHYGEFTEYHVKNFSKLIGKDVIVAHQLLKNDIAQHEYWLVTKDLLHNHPLADFTGWMNWNDSIKQTESGDIHFHYTQLSELKNEIHDDPLPPLNLSDKRKILSASSLYETDIITLFHIAGAFEYRHLWWEGVEKVEEINHSLPRVGMQSIWTLNNGKMLYYSSSYSYTDDKVEFTETDEKGDQVTYFTLVKIADNKAKLIIDVYKTRNWLTDFILGSSGQKKMEATLKKSLENIIPLLEKMPIL
;
A
#
# COMPACT_ATOMS: atom_id res chain seq x y z
N MET A 1 -12.83 -18.27 -34.42
CA MET A 1 -12.25 -17.95 -33.11
C MET A 1 -10.88 -17.38 -33.39
N GLU A 2 -10.60 -16.18 -32.91
CA GLU A 2 -9.24 -15.64 -32.98
C GLU A 2 -8.38 -16.50 -32.05
N THR A 3 -7.32 -17.09 -32.61
CA THR A 3 -6.37 -17.91 -31.84
C THR A 3 -5.08 -17.17 -31.58
N LYS A 4 -4.92 -15.93 -32.06
CA LYS A 4 -3.72 -15.11 -31.82
C LYS A 4 -4.04 -13.90 -30.98
N GLY A 5 -3.09 -13.54 -30.11
CA GLY A 5 -3.24 -12.41 -29.23
C GLY A 5 -1.98 -12.04 -28.48
N LEU A 6 -2.09 -10.96 -27.72
CA LEU A 6 -1.10 -10.49 -26.77
C LEU A 6 -1.24 -11.25 -25.45
N LEU A 7 -0.11 -11.67 -24.88
CA LEU A 7 0.07 -12.02 -23.49
C LEU A 7 0.93 -10.93 -22.82
N PHE A 8 0.46 -10.39 -21.70
CA PHE A 8 1.09 -9.29 -20.97
C PHE A 8 1.16 -9.68 -19.49
N ILE A 9 2.36 -9.75 -18.92
CA ILE A 9 2.58 -10.26 -17.56
C ILE A 9 3.41 -9.27 -16.75
N PRO A 10 2.79 -8.40 -15.94
CA PRO A 10 3.49 -7.75 -14.84
C PRO A 10 3.77 -8.77 -13.73
N ASP A 11 5.01 -8.82 -13.28
CA ASP A 11 5.52 -9.75 -12.27
C ASP A 11 6.29 -9.01 -11.18
N ILE A 12 5.88 -9.20 -9.92
CA ILE A 12 6.47 -8.53 -8.77
C ILE A 12 7.79 -9.21 -8.40
N SER A 13 8.90 -8.57 -8.74
CA SER A 13 10.24 -9.06 -8.40
C SER A 13 10.54 -8.87 -6.91
N GLY A 14 11.16 -9.90 -6.30
CA GLY A 14 11.46 -9.95 -4.87
C GLY A 14 10.40 -10.64 -4.01
N PHE A 15 9.28 -11.06 -4.60
CA PHE A 15 8.13 -11.66 -3.90
C PHE A 15 8.48 -12.91 -3.07
N SER A 16 9.19 -13.89 -3.63
CA SER A 16 9.45 -15.14 -2.89
C SER A 16 10.21 -14.88 -1.60
N ARG A 17 11.22 -14.00 -1.64
CA ARG A 17 11.95 -13.57 -0.44
C ARG A 17 11.04 -12.80 0.50
N PHE A 18 10.23 -11.88 -0.04
CA PHE A 18 9.29 -11.09 0.74
C PHE A 18 8.32 -11.95 1.55
N VAL A 19 7.66 -12.93 0.93
CA VAL A 19 6.67 -13.79 1.61
C VAL A 19 7.31 -14.79 2.57
N THR A 20 8.52 -15.27 2.29
CA THR A 20 9.21 -16.25 3.15
C THR A 20 9.90 -15.63 4.36
N GLU A 21 10.38 -14.39 4.23
CA GLU A 21 11.15 -13.72 5.26
C GLU A 21 10.31 -12.79 6.15
N SER A 22 9.00 -12.66 5.93
CA SER A 22 8.15 -11.67 6.62
C SER A 22 6.84 -12.24 7.18
N GLU A 23 6.10 -11.41 7.92
CA GLU A 23 4.84 -11.78 8.55
C GLU A 23 3.75 -12.01 7.49
N ILE A 24 3.23 -13.26 7.43
CA ILE A 24 2.32 -13.73 6.38
C ILE A 24 1.06 -12.88 6.19
N ASN A 25 0.52 -12.32 7.27
CA ASN A 25 -0.72 -11.54 7.21
C ASN A 25 -0.51 -10.21 6.47
N HIS A 26 0.53 -9.46 6.85
CA HIS A 26 0.83 -8.16 6.23
C HIS A 26 1.41 -8.34 4.82
N SER A 27 2.26 -9.33 4.60
CA SER A 27 2.78 -9.61 3.26
C SER A 27 1.65 -9.92 2.27
N ARG A 28 0.67 -10.74 2.68
CA ARG A 28 -0.54 -11.03 1.88
C ARG A 28 -1.33 -9.75 1.54
N MET A 29 -1.57 -8.88 2.53
CA MET A 29 -2.32 -7.63 2.32
C MET A 29 -1.60 -6.69 1.35
N ILE A 30 -0.28 -6.55 1.49
CA ILE A 30 0.53 -5.68 0.64
C ILE A 30 0.52 -6.19 -0.81
N ILE A 31 0.74 -7.49 -1.02
CA ILE A 31 0.73 -8.07 -2.37
C ILE A 31 -0.66 -7.95 -3.01
N GLN A 32 -1.73 -8.20 -2.25
CA GLN A 32 -3.09 -8.01 -2.74
C GLN A 32 -3.32 -6.57 -3.22
N GLU A 33 -2.96 -5.57 -2.40
CA GLU A 33 -3.09 -4.15 -2.76
C GLU A 33 -2.29 -3.79 -4.03
N LEU A 34 -1.07 -4.33 -4.17
CA LEU A 34 -0.22 -4.09 -5.35
C LEU A 34 -0.79 -4.73 -6.62
N LEU A 35 -1.32 -5.95 -6.55
CA LEU A 35 -1.94 -6.62 -7.69
C LEU A 35 -3.24 -5.92 -8.12
N GLU A 36 -4.10 -5.54 -7.17
CA GLU A 36 -5.31 -4.76 -7.46
C GLU A 36 -4.97 -3.41 -8.12
N LEU A 37 -3.90 -2.75 -7.67
CA LEU A 37 -3.39 -1.53 -8.28
C LEU A 37 -2.97 -1.76 -9.74
N LEU A 38 -2.23 -2.83 -10.03
CA LEU A 38 -1.82 -3.16 -11.41
C LEU A 38 -3.03 -3.44 -12.31
N ILE A 39 -4.04 -4.15 -11.81
CA ILE A 39 -5.29 -4.39 -12.55
C ILE A 39 -6.01 -3.07 -12.85
N ASN A 40 -6.13 -2.18 -11.86
CA ASN A 40 -6.76 -0.88 -12.03
C ASN A 40 -5.95 0.08 -12.94
N ALA A 41 -4.65 -0.17 -13.10
CA ALA A 41 -3.78 0.61 -13.98
C ALA A 41 -4.01 0.33 -15.47
N ASN A 42 -4.67 -0.78 -15.83
CA ASN A 42 -4.95 -1.18 -17.21
C ASN A 42 -5.75 -0.13 -18.00
N GLN A 43 -5.21 0.34 -19.12
CA GLN A 43 -5.83 1.33 -20.01
C GLN A 43 -6.11 0.80 -21.41
N ILE A 44 -5.46 -0.30 -21.80
CA ILE A 44 -5.52 -0.82 -23.17
C ILE A 44 -6.56 -1.95 -23.31
N GLY A 45 -7.38 -2.15 -22.28
CA GLY A 45 -8.49 -3.11 -22.28
C GLY A 45 -8.01 -4.56 -22.25
N LEU A 46 -6.95 -4.86 -21.49
CA LEU A 46 -6.51 -6.23 -21.28
C LEU A 46 -7.48 -7.01 -20.39
N GLU A 47 -7.66 -8.30 -20.65
CA GLU A 47 -8.45 -9.21 -19.83
C GLU A 47 -7.54 -10.00 -18.89
N VAL A 48 -7.98 -10.25 -17.64
CA VAL A 48 -7.23 -11.06 -16.68
C VAL A 48 -7.60 -12.53 -16.89
N SER A 49 -6.61 -13.34 -17.28
CA SER A 49 -6.77 -14.81 -17.32
C SER A 49 -6.60 -15.41 -15.93
N GLU A 50 -5.48 -15.11 -15.27
CA GLU A 50 -5.17 -15.66 -13.95
C GLU A 50 -4.24 -14.75 -13.15
N ILE A 51 -4.25 -14.95 -11.83
CA ILE A 51 -3.35 -14.31 -10.87
C ILE A 51 -2.56 -15.44 -10.20
N GLU A 52 -1.24 -15.43 -10.35
CA GLU A 52 -0.34 -16.47 -9.87
C GLU A 52 0.66 -15.89 -8.87
N GLY A 53 0.29 -15.87 -7.58
CA GLY A 53 1.17 -15.34 -6.54
C GLY A 53 1.49 -13.85 -6.75
N ASP A 54 2.62 -13.56 -7.38
CA ASP A 54 3.20 -12.26 -7.73
C ASP A 54 2.94 -11.78 -9.17
N ALA A 55 2.38 -12.62 -10.03
CA ALA A 55 2.16 -12.31 -11.44
C ALA A 55 0.68 -12.19 -11.78
N ILE A 56 0.38 -11.34 -12.78
CA ILE A 56 -0.95 -11.27 -13.39
C ILE A 56 -0.81 -11.66 -14.86
N LEU A 57 -1.49 -12.71 -15.31
CA LEU A 57 -1.55 -13.04 -16.73
C LEU A 57 -2.68 -12.25 -17.38
N PHE A 58 -2.32 -11.17 -18.06
CA PHE A 58 -3.24 -10.47 -18.95
C PHE A 58 -3.18 -11.01 -20.37
N TYR A 59 -4.31 -10.93 -21.09
CA TYR A 59 -4.36 -11.22 -22.51
C TYR A 59 -5.27 -10.28 -23.29
N LYS A 60 -5.11 -10.28 -24.62
CA LYS A 60 -6.01 -9.61 -25.56
C LYS A 60 -5.91 -10.29 -26.94
N PHE A 61 -7.03 -10.83 -27.44
CA PHE A 61 -7.11 -11.39 -28.79
C PHE A 61 -7.06 -10.31 -29.86
N GLY A 62 -6.63 -10.69 -31.07
CA GLY A 62 -6.59 -9.83 -32.25
C GLY A 62 -5.18 -9.37 -32.62
N GLU A 63 -5.10 -8.26 -33.35
CA GLU A 63 -3.84 -7.67 -33.79
C GLU A 63 -3.02 -7.14 -32.59
N PRO A 64 -1.68 -7.25 -32.62
CA PRO A 64 -0.84 -6.74 -31.55
C PRO A 64 -1.00 -5.22 -31.42
N PRO A 65 -1.13 -4.68 -30.19
CA PRO A 65 -1.11 -3.24 -29.98
C PRO A 65 0.22 -2.63 -30.46
N GLN A 66 0.19 -1.35 -30.81
CA GLN A 66 1.42 -0.67 -31.20
C GLN A 66 2.42 -0.65 -30.04
N LEU A 67 3.71 -0.79 -30.33
CA LEU A 67 4.76 -0.82 -29.29
C LEU A 67 4.71 0.42 -28.37
N LYS A 68 4.33 1.57 -28.91
CA LYS A 68 4.14 2.82 -28.14
C LYS A 68 2.97 2.74 -27.14
N GLU A 69 1.90 2.06 -27.51
CA GLU A 69 0.74 1.85 -26.65
C GLU A 69 1.07 0.88 -25.51
N LEU A 70 1.79 -0.21 -25.84
CA LEU A 70 2.33 -1.14 -24.84
C LEU A 70 3.29 -0.43 -23.88
N TYR A 71 4.20 0.39 -24.39
CA TYR A 71 5.11 1.15 -23.54
C TYR A 71 4.35 2.03 -22.54
N LYS A 72 3.33 2.77 -22.98
CA LYS A 72 2.51 3.58 -22.07
C LYS A 72 1.81 2.76 -21.00
N GLN A 73 1.36 1.54 -21.35
CA GLN A 73 0.77 0.62 -20.38
C GLN A 73 1.80 0.16 -19.33
N VAL A 74 3.00 -0.19 -19.78
CA VAL A 74 4.15 -0.56 -18.91
C VAL A 74 4.53 0.60 -18.00
N GLU A 75 4.74 1.78 -18.58
CA GLU A 75 5.09 3.02 -17.88
C GLU A 75 4.07 3.34 -16.79
N LYS A 76 2.77 3.30 -17.11
CA LYS A 76 1.72 3.57 -16.15
C LYS A 76 1.72 2.57 -15.00
N MET A 77 1.75 1.27 -15.28
CA MET A 77 1.77 0.22 -14.25
C MET A 77 3.01 0.35 -13.36
N PHE A 78 4.18 0.54 -13.95
CA PHE A 78 5.44 0.70 -13.23
C PHE A 78 5.44 1.94 -12.33
N CYS A 79 5.04 3.10 -12.87
CA CYS A 79 4.99 4.35 -12.11
C CYS A 79 3.95 4.28 -10.98
N GLN A 80 2.76 3.72 -11.21
CA GLN A 80 1.76 3.57 -10.16
C GLN A 80 2.22 2.59 -9.08
N PHE A 81 2.84 1.47 -9.46
CA PHE A 81 3.38 0.49 -8.53
C PHE A 81 4.43 1.11 -7.60
N HIS A 82 5.45 1.76 -8.18
CA HIS A 82 6.51 2.38 -7.39
C HIS A 82 6.04 3.61 -6.61
N LYS A 83 5.10 4.41 -7.15
CA LYS A 83 4.46 5.49 -6.39
C LYS A 83 3.76 4.96 -5.15
N ASN A 84 3.05 3.84 -5.26
CA ASN A 84 2.39 3.22 -4.11
C ASN A 84 3.39 2.69 -3.08
N LEU A 85 4.47 2.04 -3.50
CA LEU A 85 5.54 1.61 -2.59
C LEU A 85 6.20 2.78 -1.86
N MET A 86 6.51 3.87 -2.57
CA MET A 86 7.08 5.09 -1.98
C MET A 86 6.12 5.74 -0.98
N ALA A 87 4.83 5.84 -1.32
CA ALA A 87 3.81 6.35 -0.42
C ALA A 87 3.66 5.44 0.82
N TYR A 88 3.65 4.12 0.61
CA TYR A 88 3.55 3.14 1.69
C TYR A 88 4.74 3.25 2.65
N ASP A 89 5.97 3.28 2.13
CA ASP A 89 7.19 3.36 2.94
C ASP A 89 7.23 4.60 3.85
N ARG A 90 6.73 5.74 3.36
CA ARG A 90 6.70 6.99 4.13
C ARG A 90 5.54 7.10 5.11
N ARG A 91 4.44 6.41 4.82
CA ARG A 91 3.18 6.57 5.57
C ARG A 91 2.95 5.42 6.56
N LYS A 92 3.65 4.29 6.43
CA LYS A 92 3.44 3.11 7.28
C LYS A 92 3.58 3.42 8.77
N TYR A 93 2.62 2.94 9.55
CA TYR A 93 2.70 2.94 11.01
C TYR A 93 3.44 1.70 11.53
N CYS A 94 3.30 0.58 10.84
CA CYS A 94 3.83 -0.70 11.29
C CYS A 94 5.33 -0.80 11.01
N GLN A 95 6.08 -1.28 12.01
CA GLN A 95 7.53 -1.51 11.94
C GLN A 95 7.88 -3.01 11.78
N CYS A 96 6.93 -3.86 11.38
CA CYS A 96 7.19 -5.27 11.16
C CYS A 96 8.05 -5.49 9.90
N LYS A 97 8.63 -6.68 9.77
CA LYS A 97 9.58 -6.98 8.68
C LYS A 97 8.92 -6.89 7.31
N ALA A 98 7.65 -7.29 7.17
CA ALA A 98 6.89 -7.14 5.92
C ALA A 98 6.75 -5.67 5.53
N CYS A 99 6.31 -4.80 6.44
CA CYS A 99 6.08 -3.39 6.14
C CYS A 99 7.38 -2.65 5.78
N ILE A 100 8.50 -3.01 6.40
CA ILE A 100 9.81 -2.43 6.10
C ILE A 100 10.35 -2.96 4.75
N SER A 101 10.25 -4.26 4.51
CA SER A 101 10.82 -4.88 3.31
C SER A 101 10.00 -4.68 2.04
N ALA A 102 8.75 -4.22 2.14
CA ALA A 102 7.88 -3.96 0.99
C ALA A 102 8.50 -2.96 0.00
N ALA A 103 9.27 -1.98 0.50
CA ALA A 103 9.98 -1.00 -0.33
C ALA A 103 11.04 -1.62 -1.28
N ASN A 104 11.47 -2.86 -1.02
CA ASN A 104 12.43 -3.59 -1.86
C ASN A 104 11.76 -4.37 -3.00
N LEU A 105 10.42 -4.41 -3.05
CA LEU A 105 9.70 -4.99 -4.18
C LEU A 105 9.90 -4.14 -5.42
N SER A 106 9.94 -4.79 -6.57
CA SER A 106 10.11 -4.15 -7.88
C SER A 106 9.18 -4.80 -8.90
N LEU A 107 9.10 -4.21 -10.09
CA LEU A 107 8.21 -4.69 -11.14
C LEU A 107 8.98 -4.91 -12.43
N LYS A 108 8.83 -6.10 -13.01
CA LYS A 108 9.18 -6.38 -14.40
C LYS A 108 7.92 -6.69 -15.19
N VAL A 109 7.98 -6.49 -16.51
CA VAL A 109 6.87 -6.79 -17.40
C VAL A 109 7.36 -7.63 -18.57
N ILE A 110 6.64 -8.72 -18.87
CA ILE A 110 6.88 -9.57 -20.03
C ILE A 110 5.73 -9.40 -21.01
N THR A 111 6.06 -9.23 -22.29
CA THR A 111 5.09 -9.11 -23.37
C THR A 111 5.45 -10.07 -24.49
N HIS A 112 4.46 -10.86 -24.89
CA HIS A 112 4.59 -11.88 -25.92
C HIS A 112 3.36 -11.87 -26.82
N TYR A 113 3.53 -12.12 -28.11
CA TYR A 113 2.43 -12.25 -29.05
C TYR A 113 2.52 -13.63 -29.69
N GLY A 114 1.40 -14.36 -29.69
CA GLY A 114 1.42 -15.75 -30.11
C GLY A 114 0.04 -16.37 -30.20
N GLU A 115 0.00 -17.68 -30.41
CA GLU A 115 -1.20 -18.48 -30.58
C GLU A 115 -1.65 -19.16 -29.27
N PHE A 116 -2.85 -18.85 -28.83
CA PHE A 116 -3.53 -19.43 -27.68
C PHE A 116 -5.05 -19.37 -27.84
N THR A 117 -5.77 -20.16 -27.06
CA THR A 117 -7.24 -20.13 -27.00
C THR A 117 -7.69 -20.19 -25.55
N GLU A 118 -8.89 -19.69 -25.30
CA GLU A 118 -9.58 -19.87 -24.03
C GLU A 118 -10.22 -21.26 -23.96
N TYR A 119 -10.25 -21.85 -22.76
CA TYR A 119 -11.03 -23.04 -22.45
C TYR A 119 -11.66 -22.92 -21.07
N HIS A 120 -12.85 -23.51 -20.92
CA HIS A 120 -13.61 -23.49 -19.66
C HIS A 120 -13.55 -24.83 -18.94
N VAL A 121 -13.31 -24.79 -17.63
CA VAL A 121 -13.47 -25.92 -16.72
C VAL A 121 -14.38 -25.51 -15.58
N LYS A 122 -15.64 -25.97 -15.61
CA LYS A 122 -16.70 -25.52 -14.70
C LYS A 122 -16.83 -23.99 -14.75
N ASN A 123 -16.51 -23.30 -13.66
CA ASN A 123 -16.62 -21.85 -13.51
C ASN A 123 -15.28 -21.14 -13.74
N PHE A 124 -14.23 -21.86 -14.15
CA PHE A 124 -12.91 -21.29 -14.40
C PHE A 124 -12.70 -21.16 -15.90
N SER A 125 -12.30 -19.98 -16.33
CA SER A 125 -11.75 -19.76 -17.66
C SER A 125 -10.23 -19.75 -17.59
N LYS A 126 -9.57 -20.39 -18.55
CA LYS A 126 -8.11 -20.45 -18.62
C LYS A 126 -7.64 -20.36 -20.07
N LEU A 127 -6.39 -19.95 -20.25
CA LEU A 127 -5.73 -19.96 -21.54
C LEU A 127 -4.95 -21.27 -21.73
N ILE A 128 -4.97 -21.79 -22.96
CA ILE A 128 -4.15 -22.91 -23.39
C ILE A 128 -3.52 -22.59 -24.74
N GLY A 129 -2.23 -22.93 -24.87
CA GLY A 129 -1.48 -22.70 -26.09
C GLY A 129 0.01 -22.84 -25.83
N LYS A 130 0.77 -23.10 -26.90
CA LYS A 130 2.23 -23.14 -26.81
C LYS A 130 2.78 -21.80 -26.30
N ASP A 131 2.21 -20.70 -26.78
CA ASP A 131 2.68 -19.36 -26.47
C ASP A 131 2.35 -18.91 -25.04
N VAL A 132 1.33 -19.51 -24.41
CA VAL A 132 1.09 -19.38 -22.96
C VAL A 132 2.27 -19.98 -22.18
N ILE A 133 2.76 -21.16 -22.57
CA ILE A 133 3.90 -21.81 -21.93
C ILE A 133 5.17 -20.97 -22.11
N VAL A 134 5.39 -20.44 -23.32
CA VAL A 134 6.53 -19.54 -23.63
C VAL A 134 6.52 -18.31 -22.71
N ALA A 135 5.37 -17.64 -22.57
CA ALA A 135 5.25 -16.46 -21.71
C ALA A 135 5.56 -16.77 -20.24
N HIS A 136 5.07 -17.89 -19.71
CA HIS A 136 5.38 -18.32 -18.34
C HIS A 136 6.84 -18.73 -18.16
N GLN A 137 7.44 -19.40 -19.15
CA GLN A 137 8.86 -19.70 -19.12
C GLN A 137 9.66 -18.41 -19.05
N LEU A 138 9.32 -17.38 -19.83
CA LEU A 138 10.03 -16.11 -19.80
C LEU A 138 10.01 -15.39 -18.44
N LEU A 139 9.09 -15.70 -17.51
CA LEU A 139 9.14 -15.18 -16.13
C LEU A 139 10.44 -15.57 -15.41
N LYS A 140 10.96 -16.77 -15.68
CA LYS A 140 12.21 -17.30 -15.10
C LYS A 140 13.36 -17.17 -16.11
N ASN A 141 13.88 -15.98 -16.36
CA ASN A 141 15.00 -15.75 -17.27
C ASN A 141 16.28 -15.34 -16.52
N ASP A 142 17.40 -15.27 -17.26
CA ASP A 142 18.74 -14.98 -16.72
C ASP A 142 19.09 -13.48 -16.70
N ILE A 143 18.10 -12.58 -16.83
CA ILE A 143 18.33 -11.14 -16.68
C ILE A 143 18.61 -10.85 -15.19
N ALA A 144 19.78 -10.27 -14.91
CA ALA A 144 20.23 -10.00 -13.54
C ALA A 144 19.42 -8.88 -12.85
N GLN A 145 18.84 -7.95 -13.61
CA GLN A 145 18.05 -6.84 -13.09
C GLN A 145 16.61 -7.28 -12.78
N HIS A 146 15.92 -6.49 -11.97
CA HIS A 146 14.56 -6.78 -11.51
C HIS A 146 13.50 -5.80 -12.04
N GLU A 147 13.94 -4.80 -12.81
CA GLU A 147 13.10 -3.71 -13.31
C GLU A 147 13.31 -3.56 -14.81
N TYR A 148 12.62 -4.39 -15.58
CA TYR A 148 12.76 -4.40 -17.02
C TYR A 148 11.43 -4.69 -17.72
N TRP A 149 11.36 -4.26 -18.97
CA TRP A 149 10.34 -4.66 -19.91
C TRP A 149 10.96 -5.59 -20.95
N LEU A 150 10.41 -6.79 -21.07
CA LEU A 150 10.80 -7.81 -22.03
C LEU A 150 9.76 -7.91 -23.15
N VAL A 151 10.24 -7.88 -24.39
CA VAL A 151 9.45 -8.01 -25.61
C VAL A 151 10.00 -9.15 -26.46
N THR A 152 9.20 -10.19 -26.72
CA THR A 152 9.61 -11.25 -27.64
C THR A 152 9.64 -10.78 -29.09
N LYS A 153 10.51 -11.35 -29.92
CA LYS A 153 10.59 -10.98 -31.35
C LYS A 153 9.27 -11.14 -32.11
N ASP A 154 8.46 -12.12 -31.73
CA ASP A 154 7.15 -12.36 -32.36
C ASP A 154 6.19 -11.18 -32.21
N LEU A 155 6.32 -10.37 -31.15
CA LEU A 155 5.52 -9.17 -30.95
C LEU A 155 5.90 -8.03 -31.91
N LEU A 156 7.15 -8.03 -32.38
CA LEU A 156 7.68 -6.93 -33.19
C LEU A 156 7.26 -7.02 -34.67
N HIS A 157 6.87 -8.18 -35.19
CA HIS A 157 6.46 -8.37 -36.60
C HIS A 157 7.38 -7.66 -37.64
N ASN A 158 8.70 -7.64 -37.40
CA ASN A 158 9.71 -6.91 -38.20
C ASN A 158 9.69 -5.37 -38.13
N HIS A 159 8.92 -4.78 -37.22
CA HIS A 159 9.08 -3.38 -36.86
C HIS A 159 10.36 -3.18 -36.02
N PRO A 160 11.17 -2.14 -36.32
CA PRO A 160 12.32 -1.84 -35.49
C PRO A 160 11.85 -1.46 -34.09
N LEU A 161 12.62 -1.86 -33.08
CA LEU A 161 12.47 -1.30 -31.74
C LEU A 161 12.59 0.22 -31.85
N ALA A 162 11.68 0.91 -31.18
CA ALA A 162 11.70 2.35 -31.07
C ALA A 162 12.11 2.72 -29.65
N ASP A 163 13.09 3.61 -29.53
CA ASP A 163 13.40 4.26 -28.26
C ASP A 163 12.34 5.34 -28.05
N PHE A 164 11.44 5.12 -27.09
CA PHE A 164 10.38 6.09 -26.77
C PHE A 164 10.91 7.23 -25.90
N THR A 165 12.01 7.00 -25.20
CA THR A 165 12.70 7.95 -24.33
C THR A 165 14.20 7.91 -24.61
N GLY A 166 14.91 8.99 -24.29
CA GLY A 166 16.36 9.07 -24.53
C GLY A 166 17.22 8.15 -23.64
N TRP A 167 16.63 7.53 -22.62
CA TRP A 167 17.32 6.61 -21.71
C TRP A 167 17.09 5.13 -22.06
N MET A 168 16.13 4.82 -22.92
CA MET A 168 15.87 3.44 -23.34
C MET A 168 17.05 2.88 -24.10
N ASN A 169 17.49 1.69 -23.68
CA ASN A 169 18.54 0.95 -24.33
C ASN A 169 18.11 -0.51 -24.40
N TRP A 170 17.84 -0.98 -25.61
CA TRP A 170 17.42 -2.35 -25.86
C TRP A 170 18.62 -3.29 -25.87
N ASN A 171 18.48 -4.39 -25.13
CA ASN A 171 19.43 -5.48 -25.09
C ASN A 171 18.80 -6.73 -25.70
N ASP A 172 19.57 -7.46 -26.50
CA ASP A 172 19.16 -8.74 -27.06
C ASP A 172 19.55 -9.89 -26.12
N SER A 173 18.66 -10.86 -25.97
CA SER A 173 18.97 -12.09 -25.25
C SER A 173 18.14 -13.27 -25.77
N ILE A 174 18.49 -14.46 -25.29
CA ILE A 174 17.90 -15.74 -25.68
C ILE A 174 17.67 -16.54 -24.41
N LYS A 175 16.48 -17.12 -24.30
CA LYS A 175 16.20 -18.14 -23.29
C LYS A 175 16.13 -19.51 -23.96
N GLN A 176 16.99 -20.42 -23.54
CA GLN A 176 16.94 -21.82 -23.97
C GLN A 176 15.82 -22.55 -23.21
N THR A 177 14.97 -23.27 -23.94
CA THR A 177 13.90 -24.08 -23.37
C THR A 177 13.86 -25.45 -24.01
N GLU A 178 13.17 -26.40 -23.37
CA GLU A 178 12.96 -27.74 -23.93
C GLU A 178 12.24 -27.71 -25.29
N SER A 179 11.51 -26.63 -25.60
CA SER A 179 10.75 -26.44 -26.85
C SER A 179 11.47 -25.59 -27.89
N GLY A 180 12.72 -25.17 -27.62
CA GLY A 180 13.56 -24.34 -28.50
C GLY A 180 14.02 -23.03 -27.87
N ASP A 181 14.75 -22.23 -28.65
CA ASP A 181 15.28 -20.95 -28.23
C ASP A 181 14.22 -19.84 -28.38
N ILE A 182 13.97 -19.10 -27.29
CA ILE A 182 13.08 -17.94 -27.28
C ILE A 182 13.94 -16.68 -27.36
N HIS A 183 13.86 -15.97 -28.48
CA HIS A 183 14.56 -14.69 -28.65
C HIS A 183 13.70 -13.52 -28.17
N PHE A 184 14.31 -12.63 -27.41
CA PHE A 184 13.64 -11.44 -26.90
C PHE A 184 14.58 -10.25 -26.79
N HIS A 185 13.99 -9.08 -26.68
CA HIS A 185 14.66 -7.84 -26.34
C HIS A 185 14.18 -7.37 -24.98
N TYR A 186 15.03 -6.67 -24.24
CA TYR A 186 14.62 -6.04 -22.99
C TYR A 186 15.27 -4.67 -22.78
N THR A 187 14.56 -3.79 -22.10
CA THR A 187 15.06 -2.48 -21.64
C THR A 187 14.82 -2.35 -20.14
N GLN A 188 15.73 -1.65 -19.45
CA GLN A 188 15.57 -1.33 -18.04
C GLN A 188 14.47 -0.29 -17.87
N LEU A 189 13.73 -0.35 -16.75
CA LEU A 189 12.66 0.59 -16.41
C LEU A 189 13.03 1.54 -15.27
N SER A 190 14.17 1.31 -14.61
CA SER A 190 14.55 2.04 -13.39
C SER A 190 14.59 3.58 -13.55
N GLU A 191 14.87 4.08 -14.76
CA GLU A 191 14.88 5.53 -15.05
C GLU A 191 13.49 6.18 -14.90
N LEU A 192 12.41 5.42 -15.09
CA LEU A 192 11.04 5.91 -14.87
C LEU A 192 10.79 6.36 -13.43
N LYS A 193 11.58 5.85 -12.47
CA LYS A 193 11.47 6.28 -11.07
C LYS A 193 11.80 7.75 -10.88
N ASN A 194 12.64 8.32 -11.75
CA ASN A 194 12.99 9.75 -11.70
C ASN A 194 11.80 10.66 -12.05
N GLU A 195 10.77 10.12 -12.71
CA GLU A 195 9.55 10.84 -13.07
C GLU A 195 8.45 10.72 -11.99
N ILE A 196 8.66 9.87 -10.98
CA ILE A 196 7.70 9.67 -9.91
C ILE A 196 7.83 10.80 -8.90
N HIS A 197 6.80 11.63 -8.83
CA HIS A 197 6.68 12.65 -7.80
C HIS A 197 5.97 12.12 -6.56
N ASP A 198 6.49 12.52 -5.40
CA ASP A 198 5.89 12.22 -4.12
C ASP A 198 4.60 13.02 -3.92
N ASP A 199 3.57 12.34 -3.42
CA ASP A 199 2.40 13.04 -2.89
C ASP A 199 2.75 13.55 -1.48
N PRO A 200 2.63 14.87 -1.23
CA PRO A 200 2.94 15.43 0.08
C PRO A 200 2.06 14.79 1.16
N LEU A 201 2.64 14.62 2.35
CA LEU A 201 1.88 14.22 3.51
C LEU A 201 0.84 15.29 3.85
N PRO A 202 -0.33 14.92 4.42
CA PRO A 202 -1.28 15.89 4.92
C PRO A 202 -0.58 16.88 5.86
N PRO A 203 -0.76 18.20 5.69
CA PRO A 203 -0.09 19.18 6.54
C PRO A 203 -0.65 19.10 7.97
N LEU A 204 0.22 18.90 8.95
CA LEU A 204 -0.11 19.12 10.36
C LEU A 204 0.10 20.59 10.70
N ASN A 205 -1.01 21.34 10.83
CA ASN A 205 -0.96 22.73 11.29
C ASN A 205 -1.52 22.86 12.71
N LEU A 206 -0.65 23.24 13.66
CA LEU A 206 -1.02 23.55 15.04
C LEU A 206 -0.90 25.05 15.38
N SER A 207 -0.41 25.87 14.44
CA SER A 207 -0.02 27.28 14.70
C SER A 207 -1.19 28.18 15.12
N ASP A 208 -2.36 27.93 14.55
CA ASP A 208 -3.63 28.63 14.81
C ASP A 208 -4.49 27.92 15.86
N LYS A 209 -4.01 26.81 16.42
CA LYS A 209 -4.74 25.98 17.38
C LYS A 209 -4.34 26.29 18.82
N ARG A 210 -5.20 25.88 19.75
CA ARG A 210 -4.91 25.86 21.19
C ARG A 210 -5.14 24.45 21.71
N LYS A 211 -4.24 24.00 22.57
CA LYS A 211 -4.45 22.79 23.36
C LYS A 211 -5.60 23.05 24.32
N ILE A 212 -6.65 22.24 24.23
CA ILE A 212 -7.84 22.33 25.08
C ILE A 212 -7.92 21.20 26.10
N LEU A 213 -7.25 20.06 25.84
CA LEU A 213 -7.24 18.90 26.73
C LEU A 213 -5.86 18.25 26.71
N SER A 214 -5.49 17.67 27.85
CA SER A 214 -4.32 16.80 27.98
C SER A 214 -4.61 15.75 29.03
N ALA A 215 -4.39 14.49 28.70
CA ALA A 215 -4.44 13.39 29.67
C ALA A 215 -3.32 12.40 29.37
N SER A 216 -2.87 11.70 30.40
CA SER A 216 -1.87 10.65 30.23
C SER A 216 -2.06 9.53 31.22
N SER A 217 -1.67 8.32 30.82
CA SER A 217 -1.67 7.13 31.68
C SER A 217 -0.42 6.27 31.41
N LEU A 218 -0.07 5.44 32.40
CA LEU A 218 1.02 4.47 32.34
C LEU A 218 0.44 3.07 32.18
N TYR A 219 1.08 2.25 31.37
CA TYR A 219 0.67 0.89 31.07
C TYR A 219 1.85 -0.07 31.25
N GLU A 220 1.58 -1.24 31.83
CA GLU A 220 2.56 -2.32 32.01
C GLU A 220 2.63 -3.20 30.75
N THR A 221 3.08 -2.60 29.65
CA THR A 221 3.23 -3.21 28.32
C THR A 221 4.34 -2.49 27.57
N ASP A 222 4.90 -3.13 26.54
CA ASP A 222 5.85 -2.49 25.63
C ASP A 222 5.17 -1.42 24.75
N ILE A 223 5.99 -0.54 24.18
CA ILE A 223 5.49 0.61 23.39
C ILE A 223 4.79 0.18 22.09
N ILE A 224 5.17 -0.95 21.49
CA ILE A 224 4.60 -1.44 20.22
C ILE A 224 3.20 -2.00 20.46
N THR A 225 3.01 -2.81 21.49
CA THR A 225 1.69 -3.32 21.87
C THR A 225 0.74 -2.18 22.23
N LEU A 226 1.20 -1.20 23.02
CA LEU A 226 0.38 -0.01 23.34
C LEU A 226 0.03 0.79 22.08
N PHE A 227 0.99 0.95 21.15
CA PHE A 227 0.75 1.63 19.89
C PHE A 227 -0.27 0.89 19.01
N HIS A 228 -0.22 -0.44 18.96
CA HIS A 228 -1.18 -1.24 18.20
C HIS A 228 -2.62 -0.99 18.66
N ILE A 229 -2.85 -0.96 19.98
CA ILE A 229 -4.19 -0.71 20.54
C ILE A 229 -4.62 0.76 20.39
N ALA A 230 -3.71 1.70 20.66
CA ALA A 230 -4.05 3.13 20.63
C ALA A 230 -4.17 3.68 19.20
N GLY A 231 -3.34 3.20 18.27
CA GLY A 231 -3.19 3.73 16.92
C GLY A 231 -4.06 3.06 15.87
N ALA A 232 -4.52 1.82 16.08
CA ALA A 232 -5.41 1.16 15.13
C ALA A 232 -6.86 1.64 15.30
N PHE A 233 -7.48 2.10 14.20
CA PHE A 233 -8.85 2.60 14.21
C PHE A 233 -9.86 1.51 14.59
N GLU A 234 -9.61 0.26 14.23
CA GLU A 234 -10.45 -0.88 14.58
C GLU A 234 -10.73 -1.00 16.08
N TYR A 235 -9.77 -0.67 16.94
CA TYR A 235 -9.95 -0.74 18.40
C TYR A 235 -10.51 0.53 19.01
N ARG A 236 -10.62 1.63 18.24
CA ARG A 236 -10.94 2.95 18.79
C ARG A 236 -12.27 2.99 19.53
N HIS A 237 -13.29 2.32 19.00
CA HIS A 237 -14.61 2.22 19.61
C HIS A 237 -14.65 1.41 20.92
N LEU A 238 -13.60 0.62 21.21
CA LEU A 238 -13.53 -0.20 22.41
C LEU A 238 -13.03 0.58 23.63
N TRP A 239 -12.28 1.67 23.42
CA TRP A 239 -11.66 2.40 24.53
C TRP A 239 -11.98 3.90 24.54
N TRP A 240 -12.24 4.53 23.40
CA TRP A 240 -12.53 5.96 23.35
C TRP A 240 -13.99 6.25 23.71
N GLU A 241 -14.22 6.89 24.85
CA GLU A 241 -15.56 7.17 25.34
C GLU A 241 -16.36 8.05 24.36
N GLY A 242 -17.57 7.58 24.03
CA GLY A 242 -18.47 8.26 23.09
C GLY A 242 -18.30 7.84 21.63
N VAL A 243 -17.38 6.91 21.32
CA VAL A 243 -17.28 6.27 20.00
C VAL A 243 -18.01 4.94 20.02
N GLU A 244 -19.10 4.83 19.26
CA GLU A 244 -19.92 3.62 19.20
C GLU A 244 -19.42 2.63 18.15
N LYS A 245 -18.94 3.15 17.01
CA LYS A 245 -18.48 2.37 15.87
C LYS A 245 -17.45 3.13 15.05
N VAL A 246 -16.51 2.40 14.45
CA VAL A 246 -15.53 2.94 13.50
C VAL A 246 -15.61 2.15 12.20
N GLU A 247 -15.69 2.84 11.06
CA GLU A 247 -15.73 2.27 9.70
C GLU A 247 -14.52 2.79 8.91
N GLU A 248 -13.60 1.92 8.51
CA GLU A 248 -12.44 2.28 7.68
C GLU A 248 -12.85 2.38 6.19
N ILE A 249 -12.34 3.39 5.47
CA ILE A 249 -12.78 3.65 4.09
C ILE A 249 -11.76 3.19 3.04
N ASN A 250 -10.47 3.50 3.25
CA ASN A 250 -9.53 3.54 2.13
C ASN A 250 -8.43 2.46 2.16
N HIS A 251 -8.04 1.98 3.34
CA HIS A 251 -6.79 1.22 3.50
C HIS A 251 -6.96 0.07 4.48
N SER A 252 -6.36 -1.08 4.16
CA SER A 252 -6.37 -2.25 5.06
C SER A 252 -5.21 -2.25 6.06
N LEU A 253 -4.21 -1.38 5.90
CA LEU A 253 -3.05 -1.28 6.78
C LEU A 253 -2.92 0.14 7.35
N PRO A 254 -2.71 0.30 8.68
CA PRO A 254 -2.55 1.60 9.31
C PRO A 254 -1.41 2.43 8.72
N ARG A 255 -1.75 3.64 8.24
CA ARG A 255 -0.81 4.58 7.62
C ARG A 255 -1.29 6.04 7.66
N VAL A 256 -0.35 6.98 7.50
CA VAL A 256 -0.66 8.40 7.31
C VAL A 256 -1.56 8.59 6.10
N GLY A 257 -2.62 9.38 6.27
CA GLY A 257 -3.67 9.61 5.27
C GLY A 257 -4.84 8.61 5.33
N MET A 258 -4.77 7.57 6.17
CA MET A 258 -5.89 6.66 6.39
C MET A 258 -7.10 7.40 6.97
N GLN A 259 -8.28 7.11 6.44
CA GLN A 259 -9.54 7.73 6.82
C GLN A 259 -10.47 6.73 7.50
N SER A 260 -11.18 7.19 8.53
CA SER A 260 -12.20 6.42 9.22
C SER A 260 -13.40 7.28 9.59
N ILE A 261 -14.60 6.68 9.52
CA ILE A 261 -15.86 7.30 9.94
C ILE A 261 -16.16 6.81 11.36
N TRP A 262 -16.25 7.75 12.28
CA TRP A 262 -16.61 7.47 13.67
C TRP A 262 -18.07 7.79 13.88
N THR A 263 -18.82 6.82 14.41
CA THR A 263 -20.20 7.03 14.85
C THR A 263 -20.16 7.43 16.31
N LEU A 264 -20.55 8.68 16.59
CA LEU A 264 -20.65 9.27 17.91
C LEU A 264 -22.13 9.47 18.27
N ASN A 265 -22.44 9.68 19.55
CA ASN A 265 -23.81 9.92 20.03
C ASN A 265 -24.52 11.11 19.34
N ASN A 266 -23.77 12.03 18.73
CA ASN A 266 -24.27 13.24 18.08
C ASN A 266 -24.13 13.25 16.55
N GLY A 267 -23.71 12.13 15.94
CA GLY A 267 -23.60 11.99 14.48
C GLY A 267 -22.34 11.25 14.05
N LYS A 268 -22.14 11.18 12.72
CA LYS A 268 -20.93 10.61 12.12
C LYS A 268 -19.90 11.70 11.84
N MET A 269 -18.64 11.43 12.13
CA MET A 269 -17.50 12.32 11.88
C MET A 269 -16.41 11.56 11.14
N LEU A 270 -15.83 12.19 10.11
CA LEU A 270 -14.67 11.65 9.39
C LEU A 270 -13.39 12.15 10.05
N TYR A 271 -12.49 11.21 10.36
CA TYR A 271 -11.14 11.47 10.83
C TYR A 271 -10.12 10.93 9.83
N TYR A 272 -8.96 11.58 9.76
CA TYR A 272 -7.81 11.07 9.02
C TYR A 272 -6.54 11.12 9.86
N SER A 273 -5.67 10.15 9.65
CA SER A 273 -4.30 10.20 10.17
C SER A 273 -3.51 11.29 9.44
N SER A 274 -2.94 12.24 10.18
CA SER A 274 -2.25 13.41 9.62
C SER A 274 -0.73 13.39 9.78
N SER A 275 -0.19 12.68 10.77
CA SER A 275 1.25 12.53 10.95
C SER A 275 1.61 11.28 11.75
N TYR A 276 2.85 10.82 11.59
CA TYR A 276 3.43 9.71 12.32
C TYR A 276 4.95 9.89 12.43
N SER A 277 5.52 9.57 13.59
CA SER A 277 6.95 9.43 13.81
C SER A 277 7.22 8.27 14.77
N TYR A 278 8.36 7.61 14.57
CA TYR A 278 8.77 6.47 15.37
C TYR A 278 10.27 6.54 15.69
N THR A 279 10.58 6.23 16.94
CA THR A 279 11.90 5.92 17.47
C THR A 279 11.73 4.80 18.50
N ASP A 280 12.80 4.11 18.88
CA ASP A 280 12.73 3.01 19.84
C ASP A 280 12.18 3.44 21.22
N ASP A 281 12.32 4.72 21.56
CA ASP A 281 11.86 5.27 22.83
C ASP A 281 10.53 6.04 22.74
N LYS A 282 10.04 6.33 21.53
CA LYS A 282 8.92 7.26 21.34
C LYS A 282 8.18 7.02 20.02
N VAL A 283 6.84 6.99 20.11
CA VAL A 283 5.94 7.01 18.94
C VAL A 283 5.03 8.22 19.03
N GLU A 284 4.93 9.00 17.96
CA GLU A 284 3.99 10.11 17.87
C GLU A 284 3.11 9.94 16.64
N PHE A 285 1.83 10.22 16.78
CA PHE A 285 0.94 10.28 15.64
C PHE A 285 -0.21 11.23 15.91
N THR A 286 -0.83 11.69 14.82
CA THR A 286 -1.94 12.64 14.91
C THR A 286 -3.12 12.21 14.07
N GLU A 287 -4.30 12.56 14.56
CA GLU A 287 -5.56 12.38 13.87
C GLU A 287 -6.30 13.70 13.82
N THR A 288 -6.83 14.03 12.65
CA THR A 288 -7.45 15.31 12.38
C THR A 288 -8.87 15.06 11.87
N ASP A 289 -9.82 15.87 12.30
CA ASP A 289 -11.17 15.83 11.73
C ASP A 289 -11.18 16.37 10.29
N GLU A 290 -12.20 16.02 9.51
CA GLU A 290 -12.31 16.45 8.10
C GLU A 290 -12.15 17.96 7.88
N LYS A 291 -12.67 18.77 8.81
CA LYS A 291 -12.60 20.24 8.73
C LYS A 291 -11.24 20.81 9.12
N GLY A 292 -10.34 19.99 9.67
CA GLY A 292 -9.10 20.45 10.25
C GLY A 292 -9.29 21.35 11.47
N ASP A 293 -10.46 21.33 12.10
CA ASP A 293 -10.75 22.14 13.28
C ASP A 293 -10.11 21.54 14.53
N GLN A 294 -10.17 20.21 14.66
CA GLN A 294 -9.65 19.46 15.79
C GLN A 294 -8.51 18.54 15.36
N VAL A 295 -7.42 18.59 16.12
CA VAL A 295 -6.29 17.66 16.00
C VAL A 295 -6.09 16.96 17.33
N THR A 296 -6.12 15.64 17.32
CA THR A 296 -5.75 14.80 18.45
C THR A 296 -4.32 14.34 18.25
N TYR A 297 -3.46 14.63 19.22
CA TYR A 297 -2.05 14.30 19.23
C TYR A 297 -1.79 13.19 20.24
N PHE A 298 -1.22 12.09 19.77
CA PHE A 298 -0.88 10.93 20.57
C PHE A 298 0.64 10.86 20.71
N THR A 299 1.10 10.70 21.95
CA THR A 299 2.52 10.54 22.27
C THR A 299 2.70 9.35 23.16
N LEU A 300 3.38 8.33 22.65
CA LEU A 300 3.78 7.17 23.41
C LEU A 300 5.26 7.29 23.74
N VAL A 301 5.62 7.01 25.00
CA VAL A 301 7.01 7.07 25.49
C VAL A 301 7.34 5.77 26.20
N LYS A 302 8.45 5.15 25.80
CA LYS A 302 9.01 3.97 26.47
C LYS A 302 9.59 4.41 27.81
N ILE A 303 9.14 3.79 28.89
CA ILE A 303 9.64 4.02 30.25
C ILE A 303 10.58 2.89 30.67
N ALA A 304 10.24 1.66 30.27
CA ALA A 304 11.06 0.45 30.39
C ALA A 304 10.63 -0.55 29.29
N ASP A 305 11.29 -1.69 29.17
CA ASP A 305 10.98 -2.69 28.12
C ASP A 305 9.52 -3.16 28.14
N ASN A 306 8.92 -3.31 29.32
CA ASN A 306 7.52 -3.67 29.49
C ASN A 306 6.70 -2.56 30.16
N LYS A 307 7.07 -1.30 29.93
CA LYS A 307 6.33 -0.16 30.49
C LYS A 307 6.36 1.03 29.56
N ALA A 308 5.17 1.51 29.19
CA ALA A 308 5.00 2.65 28.30
C ALA A 308 3.98 3.66 28.85
N LYS A 309 4.14 4.91 28.46
CA LYS A 309 3.22 6.01 28.78
C LYS A 309 2.52 6.45 27.51
N LEU A 310 1.19 6.59 27.54
CA LEU A 310 0.43 7.28 26.50
C LEU A 310 0.00 8.65 27.01
N ILE A 311 0.21 9.68 26.20
CA ILE A 311 -0.24 11.05 26.39
C ILE A 311 -1.14 11.40 25.20
N ILE A 312 -2.32 11.95 25.47
CA ILE A 312 -3.24 12.44 24.45
C ILE A 312 -3.47 13.93 24.70
N ASP A 313 -3.11 14.74 23.73
CA ASP A 313 -3.38 16.17 23.69
C ASP A 313 -4.43 16.46 22.61
N VAL A 314 -5.47 17.23 22.92
CA VAL A 314 -6.47 17.67 21.92
C VAL A 314 -6.29 19.15 21.66
N TYR A 315 -6.10 19.50 20.39
CA TYR A 315 -5.96 20.85 19.88
C TYR A 315 -7.20 21.24 19.08
N LYS A 316 -7.67 22.49 19.25
CA LYS A 316 -8.81 23.02 18.50
C LYS A 316 -8.50 24.42 17.97
N THR A 317 -9.09 24.79 16.83
CA THR A 317 -8.91 26.12 16.23
C THR A 317 -9.36 27.21 17.18
N ARG A 318 -8.59 28.29 17.29
CA ARG A 318 -8.91 29.43 18.16
C ARG A 318 -10.20 30.10 17.75
N ASN A 319 -11.21 30.05 18.61
CA ASN A 319 -12.45 30.81 18.50
C ASN A 319 -13.08 31.07 19.88
N TRP A 320 -14.13 31.89 19.93
CA TRP A 320 -14.80 32.26 21.17
C TRP A 320 -15.38 31.05 21.93
N LEU A 321 -15.80 29.98 21.22
CA LEU A 321 -16.28 28.73 21.83
C LEU A 321 -15.13 27.99 22.55
N THR A 322 -13.94 27.94 21.95
CA THR A 322 -12.77 27.33 22.60
C THR A 322 -12.36 28.08 23.87
N ASP A 323 -12.39 29.41 23.86
CA ASP A 323 -12.07 30.21 25.05
C ASP A 323 -13.11 30.02 26.16
N PHE A 324 -14.38 29.86 25.80
CA PHE A 324 -15.44 29.53 26.76
C PHE A 324 -15.27 28.14 27.38
N ILE A 325 -14.90 27.13 26.59
CA ILE A 325 -14.65 25.76 27.09
C ILE A 325 -13.50 25.78 28.12
N LEU A 326 -12.39 26.46 27.80
CA LEU A 326 -11.23 26.61 28.68
C LEU A 326 -11.54 27.36 29.99
N GLY A 327 -12.51 28.26 29.99
CA GLY A 327 -12.89 29.06 31.17
C GLY A 327 -13.93 28.40 32.10
N SER A 328 -14.39 27.17 31.82
CA SER A 328 -15.59 26.59 32.45
C SER A 328 -15.37 25.21 33.10
N SER A 329 -16.42 24.68 33.77
CA SER A 329 -16.47 23.29 34.26
C SER A 329 -16.46 22.24 33.12
N GLY A 330 -16.67 22.67 31.88
CA GLY A 330 -16.68 21.81 30.69
C GLY A 330 -15.33 21.15 30.43
N GLN A 331 -14.21 21.87 30.56
CA GLN A 331 -12.87 21.31 30.38
C GLN A 331 -12.61 20.16 31.37
N LYS A 332 -12.94 20.35 32.66
CA LYS A 332 -12.78 19.30 33.69
C LYS A 332 -13.59 18.05 33.37
N LYS A 333 -14.81 18.21 32.84
CA LYS A 333 -15.64 17.07 32.43
C LYS A 333 -15.02 16.32 31.25
N MET A 334 -14.54 17.05 30.24
CA MET A 334 -13.87 16.46 29.08
C MET A 334 -12.57 15.74 29.46
N GLU A 335 -11.75 16.31 30.33
CA GLU A 335 -10.55 15.65 30.87
C GLU A 335 -10.89 14.38 31.64
N ALA A 336 -11.98 14.37 32.43
CA ALA A 336 -12.44 13.18 33.13
C ALA A 336 -12.89 12.08 32.14
N THR A 337 -13.61 12.44 31.08
CA THR A 337 -13.98 11.49 30.01
C THR A 337 -12.75 10.93 29.29
N LEU A 338 -11.75 11.76 29.01
CA LEU A 338 -10.52 11.31 28.36
C LEU A 338 -9.70 10.39 29.27
N LYS A 339 -9.63 10.67 30.58
CA LYS A 339 -9.02 9.76 31.56
C LYS A 339 -9.71 8.41 31.60
N LYS A 340 -11.05 8.39 31.63
CA LYS A 340 -11.83 7.15 31.54
C LYS A 340 -11.54 6.39 30.25
N SER A 341 -11.39 7.11 29.13
CA SER A 341 -11.00 6.49 27.86
C SER A 341 -9.64 5.79 27.94
N LEU A 342 -8.65 6.44 28.58
CA LEU A 342 -7.33 5.84 28.82
C LEU A 342 -7.40 4.60 29.73
N GLU A 343 -8.28 4.60 30.74
CA GLU A 343 -8.50 3.43 31.61
C GLU A 343 -9.08 2.22 30.85
N ASN A 344 -9.95 2.47 29.86
CA ASN A 344 -10.55 1.42 29.03
C ASN A 344 -9.53 0.67 28.13
N ILE A 345 -8.31 1.19 27.96
CA ILE A 345 -7.23 0.48 27.24
C ILE A 345 -6.72 -0.72 28.05
N ILE A 346 -6.74 -0.65 29.39
CA ILE A 346 -6.23 -1.72 30.28
C ILE A 346 -6.87 -3.08 29.97
N PRO A 347 -8.21 -3.24 29.93
CA PRO A 347 -8.82 -4.54 29.62
C PRO A 347 -8.60 -5.01 28.17
N LEU A 348 -8.14 -4.15 27.25
CA LEU A 348 -7.76 -4.56 25.90
C LEU A 348 -6.36 -5.19 25.88
N LEU A 349 -5.43 -4.64 26.67
CA LEU A 349 -4.09 -5.19 26.84
C LEU A 349 -4.12 -6.61 27.41
N GLU A 350 -5.07 -6.91 28.30
CA GLU A 350 -5.23 -8.26 28.86
C GLU A 350 -5.75 -9.31 27.86
N LYS A 351 -6.44 -8.85 26.80
CA LYS A 351 -7.09 -9.73 25.81
C LYS A 351 -6.22 -10.01 24.58
N MET A 352 -5.17 -9.23 24.37
CA MET A 352 -4.29 -9.38 23.20
C MET A 352 -3.00 -10.09 23.60
N PRO A 353 -2.53 -11.08 22.82
CA PRO A 353 -1.18 -11.60 22.99
C PRO A 353 -0.17 -10.48 22.74
N ILE A 354 0.89 -10.45 23.54
CA ILE A 354 2.06 -9.59 23.31
C ILE A 354 2.62 -9.96 21.93
N LEU A 355 2.69 -8.97 21.03
CA LEU A 355 3.10 -9.14 19.63
C LEU A 355 4.61 -9.37 19.47
#